data_AF-A0A4Q1AZW5-F1
#
_entry.id   AF-A0A4Q1AZW5-F1
#
_cell.length_a   1.000
_cell.length_b   1.000
_cell.length_c   1.000
_cell.angle_alpha   90.00
_cell.angle_beta   90.00
_cell.angle_gamma   90.00
#
_symmetry.space_group_name_H-M   'P 1'
#
loop_
_entity.id
_entity.type
_entity.pdbx_description
1 polymer ?
#
loop_
_entity_poly.entity_id
_entity_poly.type
_entity_poly.pdbx_seq_one_letter_code
_entity_poly.pdbx_strand_id
1 'polypeptide(L)'
;MADAIINTGEPRNVVGHIVSGAVASAIISGTINYKKAKEEKISSKEAVKDTVKRTSQGAIATGAAIATANYLGQRNGFFKALTAASVGMAGIYAVELLDDKLEKKCTSIEDNKNLIEEGSNE
;
A
#
# COMPACT_ATOMS: atom_id res chain seq x y z
N MET A 1 4.52 6.96 -35.23
CA MET A 1 4.67 7.48 -33.86
C MET A 1 6.15 7.37 -33.51
N ALA A 2 6.79 8.46 -33.10
CA ALA A 2 8.23 8.49 -32.91
C ALA A 2 8.68 7.39 -31.93
N ASP A 3 9.64 6.58 -32.36
CA ASP A 3 10.31 5.52 -31.61
C ASP A 3 11.27 6.16 -30.59
N ALA A 4 10.72 7.03 -29.74
CA ALA A 4 11.47 7.79 -28.76
C ALA A 4 11.76 6.89 -27.56
N ILE A 5 12.89 6.18 -27.63
CA ILE A 5 13.46 5.49 -26.48
C ILE A 5 13.86 6.57 -25.48
N ILE A 6 13.16 6.62 -24.33
CA ILE A 6 13.53 7.51 -23.23
C ILE A 6 14.62 6.81 -22.44
N ASN A 7 15.80 7.43 -22.34
CA ASN A 7 16.87 6.86 -21.52
C ASN A 7 16.52 7.01 -20.03
N THR A 8 16.06 5.92 -19.42
CA THR A 8 15.74 5.83 -17.98
C THR A 8 16.89 5.24 -17.13
N GLY A 9 18.07 5.09 -17.75
CA GLY A 9 19.23 4.38 -17.21
C GLY A 9 19.12 2.87 -17.39
N GLU A 10 19.97 2.13 -16.67
CA GLU A 10 19.96 0.67 -16.70
C GLU A 10 18.73 0.08 -15.98
N PRO A 11 18.20 -1.07 -16.44
CA PRO A 11 17.11 -1.77 -15.78
C PRO A 11 17.44 -2.14 -14.33
N ARG A 12 16.53 -1.84 -13.40
CA ARG A 12 16.68 -2.10 -11.96
C ARG A 12 15.90 -3.33 -11.52
N ASN A 13 16.33 -3.99 -10.44
CA ASN A 13 15.61 -5.13 -9.84
C ASN A 13 14.31 -4.66 -9.17
N VAL A 14 13.16 -5.04 -9.73
CA VAL A 14 11.82 -4.65 -9.24
C VAL A 14 11.55 -5.21 -7.84
N VAL A 15 11.84 -6.48 -7.59
CA VAL A 15 11.54 -7.16 -6.30
C VAL A 15 12.34 -6.54 -5.16
N GLY A 16 13.62 -6.26 -5.38
CA GLY A 16 14.46 -5.59 -4.38
C GLY A 16 13.93 -4.21 -3.99
N HIS A 17 13.44 -3.45 -4.98
CA HIS A 17 12.87 -2.13 -4.72
C HIS A 17 11.47 -2.18 -4.10
N ILE A 18 10.67 -3.22 -4.36
CA ILE A 18 9.40 -3.44 -3.64
C ILE A 18 9.68 -3.58 -2.13
N VAL A 19 10.64 -4.44 -1.77
CA VAL A 19 11.02 -4.65 -0.36
C VAL A 19 11.56 -3.36 0.26
N SER A 20 12.46 -2.65 -0.44
CA SER A 20 12.98 -1.38 0.05
C SER A 20 11.89 -0.32 0.23
N GLY A 21 10.94 -0.23 -0.71
CA GLY A 21 9.80 0.67 -0.63
C GLY A 21 8.91 0.35 0.58
N ALA A 22 8.66 -0.94 0.83
CA ALA A 22 7.94 -1.38 2.02
C ALA A 22 8.64 -0.96 3.31
N VAL A 23 9.93 -1.24 3.44
CA VAL A 23 10.73 -0.93 4.64
C VAL A 23 10.78 0.58 4.89
N ALA A 24 11.07 1.38 3.86
CA ALA A 24 11.11 2.83 3.99
C ALA A 24 9.75 3.40 4.43
N SER A 25 8.66 2.94 3.82
CA SER A 25 7.31 3.36 4.21
C SER A 25 6.93 2.90 5.61
N ALA A 26 7.33 1.70 6.04
CA ALA A 26 7.11 1.20 7.40
C ALA A 26 7.81 2.07 8.45
N ILE A 27 9.08 2.44 8.20
CA ILE A 27 9.85 3.29 9.12
C ILE A 27 9.21 4.67 9.24
N ILE A 28 8.88 5.30 8.10
CA ILE A 28 8.31 6.66 8.09
C ILE A 28 6.93 6.67 8.74
N SER A 29 6.02 5.81 8.28
CA SER A 29 4.66 5.74 8.83
C SER A 29 4.65 5.28 10.28
N GLY A 30 5.46 4.28 10.64
CA GLY A 30 5.61 3.80 12.00
C GLY A 30 6.11 4.88 12.95
N THR A 31 7.11 5.67 12.54
CA THR A 31 7.62 6.79 13.37
C THR A 31 6.56 7.87 13.55
N ILE A 32 5.86 8.27 12.48
CA ILE A 32 4.79 9.27 12.54
C ILE A 32 3.64 8.77 13.43
N ASN A 33 3.21 7.53 13.24
CA ASN A 33 2.07 6.96 13.97
C ASN A 33 2.41 6.64 15.42
N TYR A 34 3.65 6.25 15.73
CA TYR A 34 4.14 6.14 17.10
C TYR A 34 4.02 7.47 17.83
N LYS A 35 4.46 8.57 17.20
CA LYS A 35 4.34 9.91 17.79
C LYS A 35 2.88 10.29 18.01
N LYS A 36 2.01 10.06 17.02
CA LYS A 36 0.56 10.35 17.15
C LYS A 36 -0.11 9.53 18.25
N ALA A 37 0.24 8.25 18.39
CA ALA A 37 -0.30 7.39 19.44
C ALA A 37 0.18 7.84 20.83
N LYS A 38 1.46 8.22 20.96
CA LYS A 38 2.01 8.77 22.21
C LYS A 38 1.36 10.10 22.61
N GLU A 39 0.96 10.91 21.64
CA GLU A 39 0.23 12.17 21.83
C GLU A 39 -1.30 11.96 21.95
N GLU A 40 -1.78 10.71 22.08
CA GLU A 40 -3.20 10.36 22.19
C GLU A 40 -4.07 10.85 21.02
N LYS A 41 -3.46 11.15 19.86
CA LYS A 41 -4.16 11.63 18.65
C LYS A 41 -4.81 10.50 17.85
N ILE A 42 -4.30 9.28 17.99
CA ILE A 42 -4.82 8.06 17.38
C ILE A 42 -4.65 6.90 18.38
N SER A 43 -5.44 5.84 18.22
CA SER A 43 -5.26 4.62 19.00
C SER A 43 -4.04 3.81 18.53
N SER A 44 -3.51 2.94 19.40
CA SER A 44 -2.44 2.00 19.00
C SER A 44 -2.88 1.04 17.88
N LYS A 45 -4.16 0.62 17.86
CA LYS A 45 -4.73 -0.23 16.80
C LYS A 45 -4.71 0.50 15.46
N GLU A 46 -5.13 1.76 15.46
CA GLU A 46 -5.13 2.62 14.27
C GLU A 46 -3.71 2.95 13.80
N ALA A 47 -2.77 3.17 14.73
CA ALA A 47 -1.36 3.38 14.42
C ALA A 47 -0.74 2.18 13.67
N VAL A 48 -1.02 0.97 14.13
CA VAL A 48 -0.55 -0.26 13.46
C VAL A 48 -1.24 -0.45 12.11
N LYS A 49 -2.57 -0.28 12.06
CA LYS A 49 -3.37 -0.38 10.81
C LYS A 49 -2.83 0.57 9.73
N ASP A 50 -2.65 1.85 10.05
CA ASP A 50 -2.13 2.83 9.09
C ASP A 50 -0.69 2.50 8.69
N THR A 51 0.17 2.10 9.63
CA THR A 51 1.55 1.69 9.30
C THR A 51 1.58 0.52 8.31
N VAL A 52 0.75 -0.51 8.52
CA VAL A 52 0.65 -1.69 7.62
C VAL A 52 0.09 -1.29 6.25
N LYS A 53 -0.95 -0.45 6.22
CA LYS A 53 -1.52 0.09 4.98
C LYS A 53 -0.46 0.86 4.19
N ARG A 54 0.23 1.81 4.83
CA ARG A 54 1.27 2.64 4.22
C ARG A 54 2.47 1.83 3.76
N THR A 55 2.85 0.80 4.51
CA THR A 55 3.89 -0.17 4.11
C THR A 55 3.52 -0.87 2.81
N SER A 56 2.29 -1.40 2.72
CA SER A 56 1.78 -2.07 1.53
C SER A 56 1.72 -1.12 0.33
N GLN A 57 1.21 0.09 0.55
CA GLN A 57 1.16 1.15 -0.47
C GLN A 57 2.56 1.55 -0.96
N GLY A 58 3.53 1.70 -0.04
CA GLY A 58 4.91 2.02 -0.37
C GLY A 58 5.59 0.94 -1.22
N ALA A 59 5.33 -0.33 -0.90
CA ALA A 59 5.81 -1.48 -1.65
C ALA A 59 5.29 -1.47 -3.10
N ILE A 60 3.97 -1.30 -3.27
CA ILE A 60 3.29 -1.28 -4.57
C ILE A 60 3.74 -0.08 -5.40
N ALA A 61 3.71 1.12 -4.81
CA ALA A 61 4.08 2.35 -5.49
C ALA A 61 5.52 2.30 -6.01
N THR A 62 6.44 1.83 -5.17
CA THR A 62 7.86 1.69 -5.55
C THR A 62 8.05 0.62 -6.62
N GLY A 63 7.42 -0.54 -6.47
CA GLY A 63 7.48 -1.62 -7.46
C GLY A 63 6.95 -1.19 -8.83
N ALA A 64 5.79 -0.52 -8.85
CA ALA A 64 5.17 0.00 -10.06
C ALA A 64 6.05 1.07 -10.71
N ALA A 65 6.58 2.02 -9.95
CA ALA A 65 7.46 3.07 -10.46
C ALA A 65 8.72 2.48 -11.12
N ILE A 66 9.37 1.50 -10.49
CA ILE A 66 10.56 0.85 -11.04
C ILE A 66 10.21 0.01 -12.28
N ALA A 67 9.10 -0.72 -12.26
CA ALA A 67 8.64 -1.48 -13.43
C ALA A 67 8.32 -0.55 -14.62
N THR A 68 7.60 0.54 -14.37
CA THR A 68 7.31 1.59 -15.36
C THR A 68 8.59 2.20 -15.91
N ALA A 69 9.55 2.58 -15.06
CA ALA A 69 10.81 3.14 -15.49
C ALA A 69 11.64 2.16 -16.35
N ASN A 70 11.67 0.88 -15.97
CA ASN A 70 12.33 -0.17 -16.74
C ASN A 70 11.67 -0.35 -18.11
N TYR A 71 10.33 -0.34 -18.18
CA TYR A 71 9.61 -0.48 -19.45
C TYR A 71 9.75 0.77 -20.33
N LEU A 72 9.75 1.98 -19.77
CA LEU A 72 9.98 3.21 -20.55
C LEU A 72 11.37 3.22 -21.22
N GLY A 73 12.37 2.59 -20.58
CA GLY A 73 13.71 2.44 -21.14
C GLY A 73 13.83 1.41 -22.27
N GLN A 74 12.77 0.62 -22.53
CA GLN A 74 12.75 -0.38 -23.59
C GLN A 74 12.17 0.18 -24.89
N ARG A 75 12.67 -0.33 -26.03
CA ARG A 75 12.08 -0.06 -27.34
C ARG A 75 10.62 -0.54 -27.38
N ASN A 76 9.71 0.30 -27.87
CA ASN A 76 8.25 0.09 -27.84
C ASN A 76 7.66 -0.17 -26.44
N GLY A 77 8.35 0.23 -25.36
CA GLY A 77 7.95 -0.09 -24.00
C GLY A 77 6.89 0.85 -23.39
N PHE A 78 6.46 1.89 -24.10
CA PHE A 78 5.48 2.88 -23.60
C PHE A 78 4.18 2.24 -23.09
N PHE A 79 3.54 1.37 -23.87
CA PHE A 79 2.31 0.71 -23.43
C PHE A 79 2.54 -0.21 -22.23
N LYS A 80 3.68 -0.90 -22.16
CA LYS A 80 4.05 -1.74 -21.00
C LYS A 80 4.23 -0.88 -19.74
N ALA A 81 4.88 0.28 -19.90
CA ALA A 81 5.09 1.23 -18.82
C ALA A 81 3.76 1.81 -18.30
N LEU A 82 2.86 2.18 -19.21
CA LEU A 82 1.53 2.65 -18.89
C LEU A 82 0.73 1.56 -18.16
N THR A 83 0.76 0.32 -18.65
CA THR A 83 0.11 -0.81 -17.96
C THR A 83 0.68 -1.02 -16.57
N ALA A 84 2.01 -1.00 -16.41
CA ALA A 84 2.64 -1.16 -15.10
C ALA A 84 2.25 -0.06 -14.11
N ALA A 85 2.19 1.20 -14.57
CA ALA A 85 1.76 2.33 -13.76
C ALA A 85 0.27 2.17 -13.35
N SER A 86 -0.58 1.80 -14.30
CA SER A 86 -2.01 1.55 -14.07
C SER A 86 -2.26 0.42 -13.08
N VAL A 87 -1.53 -0.69 -13.21
CA VAL A 87 -1.60 -1.81 -12.24
C VAL A 87 -1.14 -1.36 -10.86
N GLY A 88 -0.09 -0.54 -10.77
CA GLY A 88 0.33 0.09 -9.52
C GLY A 88 -0.78 0.90 -8.87
N MET A 89 -1.39 1.83 -9.61
CA MET A 89 -2.51 2.65 -9.11
C MET A 89 -3.71 1.80 -8.69
N ALA A 90 -4.08 0.81 -9.50
CA ALA A 90 -5.16 -0.12 -9.17
C ALA A 90 -4.85 -0.94 -7.91
N GLY A 91 -3.59 -1.34 -7.71
CA GLY A 91 -3.13 -2.04 -6.50
C GLY A 91 -3.26 -1.17 -5.25
N ILE A 92 -2.87 0.11 -5.32
CA ILE A 92 -3.06 1.05 -4.21
C ILE A 92 -4.54 1.21 -3.87
N TYR A 93 -5.39 1.41 -4.88
CA TYR A 93 -6.84 1.52 -4.69
C TYR A 93 -7.44 0.24 -4.09
N ALA A 94 -6.97 -0.94 -4.53
CA ALA A 94 -7.40 -2.21 -3.97
C ALA A 94 -7.06 -2.33 -2.48
N VAL A 95 -5.87 -1.87 -2.06
CA VAL A 95 -5.50 -1.83 -0.63
C VAL A 95 -6.45 -0.95 0.17
N GLU A 96 -6.81 0.22 -0.34
CA GLU A 96 -7.77 1.12 0.33
C GLU A 96 -9.16 0.50 0.43
N LEU A 97 -9.65 -0.09 -0.66
CA LEU A 97 -10.95 -0.77 -0.66
C LEU A 97 -10.99 -1.97 0.29
N LEU A 98 -9.88 -2.70 0.41
CA LEU A 98 -9.75 -3.82 1.36
C LEU A 98 -9.74 -3.32 2.80
N ASP A 99 -9.03 -2.23 3.08
CA ASP A 99 -9.00 -1.60 4.40
C ASP A 99 -10.41 -1.22 4.87
N ASP A 100 -11.17 -0.53 4.01
CA ASP A 100 -12.56 -0.12 4.28
C ASP A 100 -13.49 -1.32 4.50
N LYS A 101 -13.33 -2.39 3.69
CA LYS A 101 -14.16 -3.59 3.79
C LYS A 101 -13.84 -4.41 5.03
N LEU A 102 -12.57 -4.50 5.41
CA LEU A 102 -12.13 -5.23 6.60
C LEU A 102 -12.58 -4.50 7.86
N GLU A 103 -12.47 -3.17 7.89
CA GLU A 103 -12.99 -2.36 9.00
C GLU A 103 -14.48 -2.61 9.23
N LYS A 104 -15.30 -2.51 8.17
CA LYS A 104 -16.74 -2.79 8.26
C LYS A 104 -17.04 -4.19 8.79
N LYS A 105 -16.33 -5.22 8.30
CA LYS A 105 -16.52 -6.61 8.75
C LYS A 105 -16.11 -6.81 10.20
N CYS A 106 -14.98 -6.24 10.64
CA CYS A 106 -14.51 -6.37 12.02
C CYS A 106 -15.48 -5.71 12.99
N THR A 107 -15.99 -4.51 12.68
CA THR A 107 -17.01 -3.85 13.50
C THR A 107 -18.28 -4.70 13.57
N SER A 108 -18.77 -5.23 12.45
CA SER A 108 -19.94 -6.11 12.45
C SER A 108 -19.75 -7.39 13.28
N ILE A 109 -18.53 -7.94 13.36
CA ILE A 109 -18.22 -9.11 14.18
C ILE A 109 -18.15 -8.73 15.67
N GLU A 110 -17.51 -7.61 16.01
CA GLU A 110 -17.47 -7.08 17.39
C GLU A 110 -18.89 -6.80 17.90
N ASP A 111 -19.75 -6.19 17.07
CA ASP A 111 -21.16 -5.92 17.41
C ASP A 111 -21.95 -7.23 17.62
N ASN A 112 -21.81 -8.21 16.74
CA ASN A 112 -22.48 -9.51 16.89
C ASN A 112 -21.99 -10.27 18.14
N LYS A 113 -20.71 -10.15 18.49
CA LYS A 113 -20.17 -10.79 19.68
C LYS A 113 -20.73 -10.17 20.96
N ASN A 114 -20.82 -8.84 21.02
CA ASN A 114 -21.41 -8.14 22.16
C ASN A 114 -22.89 -8.50 22.38
N LEU A 115 -23.66 -8.65 21.29
CA LEU A 115 -25.07 -9.09 21.35
C LEU A 115 -25.23 -10.52 21.90
N ILE A 116 -24.28 -11.42 21.62
CA ILE A 116 -24.30 -12.79 22.15
C ILE A 116 -23.89 -12.83 23.63
N GLU A 117 -22.95 -11.97 24.05
CA GLU A 117 -22.52 -11.89 25.46
C GLU A 117 -23.58 -11.21 26.36
N GLU A 118 -24.34 -10.23 25.84
CA GLU A 118 -25.48 -9.65 26.57
C GLU A 118 -26.66 -10.62 26.71
N GLY A 119 -26.99 -11.39 25.66
CA GLY A 119 -28.07 -12.38 25.70
C GLY A 119 -27.77 -13.68 26.45
N SER A 120 -26.53 -13.88 26.92
CA SER A 120 -26.12 -15.03 27.73
C SER A 120 -26.03 -14.73 29.23
N ASN A 121 -26.19 -13.47 29.64
CA ASN A 121 -26.13 -13.02 31.03
C ASN A 121 -27.51 -12.69 31.64
N GLU A 122 -28.61 -13.02 30.93
CA GLU A 122 -29.98 -13.14 31.47
C GLU A 122 -30.32 -14.60 31.83
#